data_AF-A0A8J6EC92-F1
#
_entry.id   AF-A0A8J6EC92-F1
#
_cell.length_a   1.000
_cell.length_b   1.000
_cell.length_c   1.000
_cell.angle_alpha   90.00
_cell.angle_beta   90.00
_cell.angle_gamma   90.00
#
_symmetry.space_group_name_H-M   'P 1'
#
loop_
_entity.id
_entity.type
_entity.pdbx_description
1 polymer ?
#
loop_
_entity_poly.entity_id
_entity_poly.type
_entity_poly.pdbx_seq_one_letter_code
_entity_poly.pdbx_strand_id
1 'polypeptide(L)'
;AYGCGVPTYAPNSRVVNGEDAIPHSWPWQISLQYKSGSSFYHTCGGSLIAPNWVMTAAHCISSGRTYQVVVGEHDRSALEGDEQVIAINSADIFVHEGWKSSSVSNG
;
A
#
# COMPACT_ATOMS: atom_id res chain seq x y z
N ALA A 1 13.51 11.42 14.57
CA ALA A 1 12.80 10.26 13.98
C ALA A 1 11.39 10.25 14.56
N TYR A 2 10.37 10.47 13.73
CA TYR A 2 8.98 10.23 14.13
C TYR A 2 8.81 8.71 14.22
N GLY A 3 8.27 8.19 15.33
CA GLY A 3 8.18 6.76 15.60
C GLY A 3 7.28 6.00 14.60
N CYS A 4 7.20 4.67 14.71
CA CYS A 4 6.29 3.86 13.91
C CYS A 4 4.88 3.83 14.52
N GLY A 5 3.85 3.69 13.68
CA GLY A 5 2.46 3.45 14.12
C GLY A 5 1.76 4.61 14.81
N VAL A 6 2.31 5.83 14.74
CA VAL A 6 1.69 7.04 15.29
C VAL A 6 1.05 7.85 14.16
N PRO A 7 -0.29 7.97 14.11
CA PRO A 7 -0.94 8.73 13.06
C PRO A 7 -0.63 10.23 13.20
N THR A 8 -0.70 10.96 12.08
CA THR A 8 -0.45 12.42 12.07
C THR A 8 -1.52 13.18 12.87
N TYR A 9 -2.75 12.64 12.89
CA TYR A 9 -3.88 13.17 13.65
C TYR A 9 -4.47 12.05 14.51
N ALA A 10 -4.95 12.39 15.71
CA ALA A 10 -5.65 11.44 16.54
C ALA A 10 -6.95 10.98 15.83
N PRO A 11 -7.23 9.67 15.72
CA PRO A 11 -8.41 9.19 15.05
C PRO A 11 -9.68 9.53 15.83
N ASN A 12 -10.77 9.76 15.12
CA ASN A 12 -12.09 9.90 15.73
C ASN A 12 -12.53 8.57 16.36
N SER A 13 -13.22 8.64 17.51
CA SER A 13 -13.62 7.43 18.25
C SER A 13 -14.81 6.69 17.65
N ARG A 14 -15.49 7.26 16.63
CA ARG A 14 -16.69 6.66 16.03
C ARG A 14 -16.73 6.91 14.53
N VAL A 15 -16.59 5.82 13.77
CA VAL A 15 -16.81 5.78 12.32
C VAL A 15 -18.14 5.06 12.07
N VAL A 16 -19.11 5.72 11.43
CA VAL A 16 -20.37 5.08 11.01
C VAL A 16 -20.54 5.30 9.52
N ASN A 17 -20.72 4.22 8.76
CA ASN A 17 -20.76 4.17 7.29
C ASN A 17 -19.44 4.54 6.58
N GLY A 18 -18.34 4.69 7.33
CA GLY A 18 -17.07 5.18 6.80
C GLY A 18 -16.99 6.72 6.82
N GLU A 19 -15.77 7.22 6.72
CA GLU A 19 -15.47 8.64 6.54
C GLU A 19 -14.20 8.76 5.70
N ASP A 20 -14.08 9.82 4.91
CA ASP A 20 -12.82 10.14 4.27
C ASP A 20 -11.78 10.39 5.36
N ALA A 21 -10.61 9.77 5.22
CA ALA A 21 -9.53 10.01 6.16
C ALA A 21 -9.09 11.47 6.05
N ILE A 22 -8.68 12.09 7.16
CA ILE A 22 -8.00 13.39 7.07
C ILE A 22 -6.74 13.19 6.19
N PRO A 23 -6.47 14.06 5.20
CA PRO A 23 -5.32 13.93 4.33
C PRO A 23 -4.04 13.62 5.11
N HIS A 24 -3.36 12.54 4.71
CA HIS A 24 -2.09 12.05 5.29
C HIS A 24 -2.14 11.72 6.81
N SER A 25 -3.32 11.49 7.38
CA SER A 25 -3.48 11.05 8.78
C SER A 25 -2.89 9.67 9.07
N TRP A 26 -2.82 8.81 8.05
CA TRP A 26 -2.25 7.47 8.10
C TRP A 26 -0.99 7.40 7.23
N PRO A 27 0.15 7.95 7.68
CA PRO A 27 1.31 8.20 6.83
C PRO A 27 2.00 6.92 6.31
N TRP A 28 1.69 5.77 6.90
CA TRP A 28 2.17 4.47 6.43
C TRP A 28 1.29 3.84 5.34
N GLN A 29 0.10 4.37 5.06
CA GLN A 29 -0.77 3.80 4.04
C GLN A 29 -0.11 3.92 2.67
N ILE A 30 -0.14 2.82 1.92
CA ILE A 30 0.36 2.79 0.54
C ILE A 30 -0.69 2.28 -0.43
N SER A 31 -0.51 2.62 -1.70
CA SER A 31 -1.27 2.09 -2.83
C SER A 31 -0.36 1.17 -3.65
N LEU A 32 -0.60 -0.14 -3.59
CA LEU A 32 0.07 -1.09 -4.46
C LEU A 32 -0.65 -1.11 -5.80
N GLN A 33 0.11 -0.90 -6.88
CA GLN A 33 -0.42 -0.83 -8.23
C GLN A 33 0.29 -1.83 -9.14
N TYR A 34 -0.45 -2.42 -10.08
CA TYR A 34 0.12 -3.26 -11.13
C TYR A 34 -0.04 -2.60 -12.49
N LYS A 35 0.90 -2.90 -13.40
CA LYS A 35 0.84 -2.43 -14.78
C LYS A 35 -0.14 -3.27 -15.60
N SER A 36 -1.02 -2.60 -16.35
CA SER A 36 -1.87 -3.20 -17.39
C SER A 36 -1.87 -2.30 -18.62
N GLY A 37 -1.40 -2.82 -19.76
CA GLY A 37 -1.14 -1.99 -20.94
C GLY A 37 -0.10 -0.90 -20.64
N SER A 38 -0.46 0.36 -20.89
CA SER A 38 0.39 1.53 -20.65
C SER A 38 0.19 2.18 -19.27
N SER A 39 -0.75 1.68 -18.46
CA SER A 39 -1.17 2.35 -17.23
C SER A 39 -0.98 1.47 -16.00
N PHE A 40 -0.85 2.10 -14.84
CA PHE A 40 -0.83 1.42 -13.55
C PHE A 40 -2.20 1.55 -12.87
N TYR A 41 -2.62 0.48 -12.21
CA TYR A 41 -3.91 0.39 -11.54
C TYR A 41 -3.73 -0.11 -10.13
N HIS A 42 -4.36 0.58 -9.17
CA HIS A 42 -4.45 0.10 -7.79
C HIS A 42 -5.06 -1.29 -7.73
N THR A 43 -4.46 -2.14 -6.90
CA THR A 43 -4.97 -3.49 -6.63
C THR A 43 -5.10 -3.80 -5.16
N CYS A 44 -4.22 -3.26 -4.31
CA CYS A 44 -4.21 -3.54 -2.89
C CYS A 44 -3.64 -2.36 -2.10
N GLY A 45 -3.92 -2.35 -0.80
CA GLY A 45 -3.19 -1.53 0.16
C GLY A 45 -1.91 -2.22 0.66
N GLY A 46 -1.29 -1.57 1.63
CA GLY A 46 -0.17 -2.10 2.40
C GLY A 46 0.26 -1.08 3.45
N SER A 47 1.36 -1.35 4.12
CA SER A 47 1.92 -0.42 5.11
C SER A 47 3.42 -0.26 4.94
N LEU A 48 3.90 0.98 4.98
CA LEU A 48 5.31 1.29 5.13
C LEU A 48 5.76 0.91 6.54
N ILE A 49 6.56 -0.14 6.65
CA ILE A 49 7.05 -0.68 7.94
C ILE A 49 8.49 -0.26 8.25
N ALA A 50 9.24 0.15 7.23
CA ALA A 50 10.54 0.80 7.35
C ALA A 50 10.77 1.69 6.10
N PRO A 51 11.77 2.58 6.07
CA PRO A 51 11.92 3.58 5.01
C PRO A 51 11.85 3.03 3.57
N ASN A 52 12.32 1.79 3.35
CA ASN A 52 12.32 1.13 2.05
C ASN A 52 11.61 -0.25 2.08
N TRP A 53 10.74 -0.48 3.07
CA TRP A 53 10.03 -1.76 3.22
C TRP A 53 8.54 -1.55 3.35
N VAL A 54 7.80 -2.19 2.45
CA VAL A 54 6.34 -2.24 2.46
C VAL A 54 5.89 -3.65 2.79
N MET A 55 4.92 -3.76 3.68
CA MET A 55 4.21 -4.99 3.98
C MET A 55 2.84 -4.97 3.29
N THR A 56 2.49 -6.05 2.60
CA THR A 56 1.18 -6.26 1.97
C THR A 56 0.83 -7.75 2.05
N ALA A 57 -0.39 -8.10 1.65
CA ALA A 57 -0.82 -9.49 1.63
C ALA A 57 -0.22 -10.26 0.44
N ALA A 58 0.14 -11.53 0.65
CA ALA A 58 0.71 -12.41 -0.36
C ALA A 58 -0.20 -12.55 -1.59
N HIS A 59 -1.52 -12.59 -1.39
CA HIS A 59 -2.49 -12.72 -2.48
C HIS A 59 -2.55 -11.49 -3.41
N CYS A 60 -1.97 -10.36 -3.00
CA CYS A 60 -1.83 -9.17 -3.86
C CYS A 60 -0.71 -9.33 -4.90
N ILE A 61 0.20 -10.28 -4.69
CA ILE A 61 1.36 -10.52 -5.53
C ILE A 61 1.08 -11.66 -6.51
N SER A 62 1.35 -11.41 -7.78
CA SER A 62 1.22 -12.39 -8.87
C SER A 62 2.47 -12.37 -9.74
N SER A 63 2.99 -13.55 -10.04
CA SER A 63 4.17 -13.73 -10.89
C SER A 63 3.93 -13.16 -12.29
N GLY A 64 4.92 -12.46 -12.85
CA GLY A 64 4.85 -11.88 -14.19
C GLY A 64 4.16 -10.52 -14.26
N ARG A 65 3.66 -9.97 -13.15
CA ARG A 65 3.20 -8.58 -13.08
C ARG A 65 4.35 -7.63 -12.76
N THR A 66 4.26 -6.42 -13.31
CA THR A 66 5.10 -5.29 -12.91
C THR A 66 4.34 -4.45 -11.89
N TYR A 67 5.00 -4.12 -10.78
CA TYR A 67 4.40 -3.39 -9.66
C TYR A 67 5.07 -2.03 -9.44
N GLN A 68 4.29 -1.10 -8.90
CA GLN A 68 4.78 0.10 -8.24
C GLN A 68 4.01 0.33 -6.95
N VAL A 69 4.61 1.10 -6.05
CA VAL A 69 3.97 1.58 -4.82
C VAL A 69 3.83 3.09 -4.91
N VAL A 70 2.67 3.61 -4.53
CA VAL A 70 2.47 5.04 -4.30
C VAL A 70 2.32 5.28 -2.80
N VAL A 71 3.14 6.17 -2.27
CA VAL A 71 3.07 6.68 -0.89
C VAL A 71 2.69 8.15 -0.90
N GLY A 72 2.13 8.67 0.20
CA GLY A 72 1.69 10.07 0.27
C GLY A 72 0.35 10.37 -0.40
N GLU A 73 -0.27 9.36 -1.02
CA GLU A 73 -1.58 9.43 -1.69
C GLU A 73 -2.76 9.64 -0.72
N HIS A 74 -3.73 10.46 -1.11
CA HIS A 74 -5.00 10.63 -0.40
C HIS A 74 -6.21 10.55 -1.36
N ASP A 75 -6.26 11.35 -2.42
CA ASP A 75 -7.28 11.24 -3.49
C ASP A 75 -6.68 10.72 -4.80
N ARG A 76 -6.86 9.42 -5.05
CA ARG A 76 -6.40 8.70 -6.26
C ARG A 76 -6.93 9.24 -7.59
N SER A 77 -7.92 10.13 -7.57
CA SER A 77 -8.50 10.77 -8.76
C SER A 77 -7.89 12.14 -9.07
N ALA A 78 -7.09 12.67 -8.14
CA ALA A 78 -6.37 13.92 -8.24
C ALA A 78 -4.86 13.68 -8.18
N LEU A 79 -4.09 14.72 -8.53
CA LEU A 79 -2.66 14.77 -8.26
C LEU A 79 -2.45 15.95 -7.31
N GLU A 80 -2.07 15.66 -6.07
CA GLU A 80 -1.99 16.61 -4.96
C GLU A 80 -0.56 17.15 -4.79
N GLY A 81 0.46 16.43 -5.27
CA GLY A 81 1.88 16.82 -5.28
C GLY A 81 2.71 16.16 -4.18
N ASP A 82 2.08 15.49 -3.24
CA ASP A 82 2.72 14.75 -2.14
C ASP A 82 2.99 13.27 -2.50
N GLU A 83 2.46 12.79 -3.62
CA GLU A 83 2.56 11.41 -4.04
C GLU A 83 3.97 11.08 -4.54
N GLN A 84 4.52 9.99 -4.02
CA GLN A 84 5.78 9.45 -4.52
C GLN A 84 5.52 8.07 -5.12
N VAL A 85 5.86 7.94 -6.39
CA VAL A 85 5.72 6.70 -7.16
C VAL A 85 7.05 5.96 -7.18
N ILE A 86 7.08 4.76 -6.62
CA ILE A 86 8.27 3.91 -6.47
C ILE A 86 8.07 2.62 -7.26
N ALA A 87 8.86 2.45 -8.33
CA ALA A 87 8.87 1.21 -9.09
C ALA A 87 9.51 0.07 -8.27
N ILE A 88 8.95 -1.13 -8.36
CA ILE A 88 9.43 -2.30 -7.62
C ILE A 88 10.09 -3.28 -8.58
N ASN A 89 11.34 -3.67 -8.31
CA ASN A 89 11.98 -4.75 -9.04
C ASN A 89 11.34 -6.09 -8.66
N SER A 90 11.15 -6.98 -9.62
CA SER A 90 10.58 -8.31 -9.35
C SER A 90 11.42 -9.16 -8.40
N ALA A 91 12.72 -8.89 -8.29
CA ALA A 91 13.63 -9.55 -7.36
C ALA A 91 13.47 -9.08 -5.90
N ASP A 92 12.84 -7.91 -5.68
CA ASP A 92 12.68 -7.29 -4.36
C ASP A 92 11.28 -7.56 -3.77
N ILE A 93 10.62 -8.64 -4.20
CA ILE A 93 9.32 -9.08 -3.70
C ILE A 93 9.48 -10.40 -2.96
N PHE A 94 9.17 -10.39 -1.67
CA PHE A 94 9.31 -11.54 -0.77
C PHE A 94 7.93 -12.03 -0.34
N VAL A 95 7.45 -13.12 -0.94
CA VAL A 95 6.20 -13.78 -0.55
C VAL A 95 6.51 -14.87 0.48
N HIS A 96 5.71 -14.94 1.54
CA HIS A 96 5.90 -15.94 2.59
C HIS A 96 5.89 -17.37 2.02
N GLU A 97 6.89 -18.19 2.35
CA GLU A 97 7.09 -19.53 1.75
C GLU A 97 5.93 -20.50 1.99
N GLY A 98 5.20 -20.32 3.10
CA GLY A 98 4.01 -21.09 3.46
C GLY A 98 2.71 -20.64 2.79
N TRP A 99 2.72 -19.57 1.99
CA TRP A 99 1.54 -19.07 1.28
C TRP A 99 1.07 -20.10 0.23
N LYS A 100 -0.24 -20.36 0.20
CA LYS A 100 -0.87 -21.19 -0.83
C LYS A 100 -2.13 -20.49 -1.34
N SER A 101 -2.25 -20.28 -2.65
CA SER A 101 -3.42 -19.61 -3.23
C SER A 101 -4.76 -20.33 -2.97
N SER A 102 -4.73 -21.62 -2.64
CA SER A 102 -5.90 -22.42 -2.27
C SER A 102 -6.28 -22.33 -0.78
N SER A 103 -5.47 -21.68 0.06
CA SER A 103 -5.70 -21.53 1.50
C SER A 103 -5.17 -20.18 1.98
N VAL A 104 -6.07 -19.30 2.44
CA VAL A 104 -5.73 -17.91 2.79
C VAL A 104 -4.78 -17.75 3.99
N SER A 105 -4.36 -18.84 4.63
CA SER A 105 -3.36 -18.83 5.70
C SER A 105 -1.96 -18.45 5.20
N ASN A 106 -1.15 -17.83 6.05
CA ASN A 106 0.19 -17.34 5.71
C ASN A 106 0.19 -16.37 4.52
N GLY A 107 -0.92 -15.65 4.35
CA GLY A 107 -1.14 -14.67 3.31
C GLY A 107 -0.95 -13.24 3.77
#